data_AF-A0A834G4P2-F1
#
_entry.id   AF-A0A834G4P2-F1
#
_cell.length_a   1.000
_cell.length_b   1.000
_cell.length_c   1.000
_cell.angle_alpha   90.00
_cell.angle_beta   90.00
_cell.angle_gamma   90.00
#
_symmetry.space_group_name_H-M   'P 1'
#
loop_
_entity.id
_entity.type
_entity.pdbx_description
1 polymer ?
#
loop_
_entity_poly.entity_id
_entity_poly.type
_entity_poly.pdbx_seq_one_letter_code
_entity_poly.pdbx_strand_id
1 'polypeptide(L)'
;MDEIQIAKSKAEILDKLANSSNYPDNSTGRVSAKLGGEEVDWERISGVTAELARWRARATNRDFWTVLEETELRVTVELARILEPTLDPVLKGLREAVVEEEEEGGLCGVCQEEMEVGEDVRAMGCRHKFHVFCIYKWLKHKNVCPLCRYSGVTDQ
;
A
#
# COMPACT_ATOMS: atom_id res chain seq x y z
N MET A 1 12.34 4.63 -20.99
CA MET A 1 11.42 5.00 -19.90
C MET A 1 12.24 5.71 -18.83
N ASP A 2 11.77 6.83 -18.28
CA ASP A 2 12.40 7.51 -17.14
C ASP A 2 11.87 6.98 -15.79
N GLU A 3 12.44 7.43 -14.67
CA GLU A 3 12.06 6.94 -13.34
C GLU A 3 10.62 7.24 -12.98
N ILE A 4 10.08 8.38 -13.43
CA ILE A 4 8.69 8.77 -13.17
C ILE A 4 7.75 7.81 -13.89
N GLN A 5 8.04 7.49 -15.15
CA GLN A 5 7.25 6.54 -15.93
C GLN A 5 7.33 5.13 -15.33
N ILE A 6 8.51 4.69 -14.87
CA ILE A 6 8.67 3.41 -14.17
C ILE A 6 7.84 3.41 -12.88
N ALA A 7 7.93 4.47 -12.09
CA ALA A 7 7.19 4.62 -10.84
C ALA A 7 5.66 4.62 -11.05
N LYS A 8 5.16 5.27 -12.12
CA LYS A 8 3.73 5.20 -12.50
C LYS A 8 3.29 3.77 -12.79
N SER A 9 4.06 3.03 -13.59
CA SER A 9 3.76 1.61 -13.85
C SER A 9 3.82 0.75 -12.58
N LYS A 10 4.74 1.03 -11.65
CA LYS A 10 4.76 0.37 -10.33
C LYS A 10 3.50 0.67 -9.52
N ALA A 11 3.08 1.94 -9.47
CA ALA A 11 1.86 2.36 -8.76
C ALA A 11 0.60 1.67 -9.32
N GLU A 12 0.49 1.57 -10.65
CA GLU A 12 -0.62 0.86 -11.30
C GLU A 12 -0.66 -0.63 -10.93
N ILE A 13 0.49 -1.29 -10.81
CA ILE A 13 0.52 -2.69 -10.35
C ILE A 13 0.11 -2.79 -8.87
N LEU A 14 0.62 -1.91 -8.01
CA LEU A 14 0.27 -1.89 -6.59
C LEU A 14 -1.24 -1.67 -6.39
N ASP A 15 -1.85 -0.77 -7.15
CA ASP A 15 -3.30 -0.55 -7.13
C ASP A 15 -4.09 -1.80 -7.57
N LYS A 16 -3.65 -2.48 -8.64
CA LYS A 16 -4.25 -3.75 -9.09
C LYS A 16 -4.16 -4.85 -8.03
N LEU A 17 -3.02 -4.93 -7.32
CA LEU A 17 -2.82 -5.89 -6.24
C LEU A 17 -3.73 -5.58 -5.03
N ALA A 18 -3.74 -4.33 -4.59
CA ALA A 18 -4.55 -3.87 -3.45
C ALA A 18 -6.07 -4.04 -3.69
N ASN A 19 -6.51 -3.93 -4.94
CA ASN A 19 -7.93 -4.07 -5.31
C ASN A 19 -8.33 -5.50 -5.70
N SER A 20 -7.40 -6.45 -5.67
CA SER A 20 -7.71 -7.86 -5.90
C SER A 20 -7.97 -8.55 -4.56
N SER A 21 -9.11 -9.24 -4.44
CA SER A 21 -9.49 -10.04 -3.26
C SER A 21 -8.55 -11.24 -2.98
N ASN A 22 -7.43 -11.36 -3.69
CA ASN A 22 -6.47 -12.45 -3.57
C ASN A 22 -5.09 -11.88 -3.24
N TYR A 23 -4.79 -11.80 -1.95
CA TYR A 23 -3.40 -11.58 -1.51
C TYR A 23 -2.55 -12.80 -1.95
N PRO A 24 -1.38 -12.58 -2.57
CA PRO A 24 -0.51 -13.68 -2.97
C PRO A 24 -0.01 -14.44 -1.74
N ASP A 25 -0.12 -15.78 -1.78
CA ASP A 25 0.51 -16.66 -0.80
C ASP A 25 2.03 -16.47 -0.83
N ASN A 26 2.58 -15.91 0.25
CA ASN A 26 4.01 -15.65 0.40
C ASN A 26 4.79 -16.86 0.97
N SER A 27 4.16 -18.03 1.08
CA SER A 27 4.78 -19.25 1.63
C SER A 27 6.00 -19.75 0.85
N THR A 28 6.17 -19.31 -0.41
CA THR A 28 7.25 -19.79 -1.32
C THR A 28 8.28 -18.73 -1.68
N GLY A 29 8.16 -17.48 -1.18
CA GLY A 29 9.08 -16.38 -1.51
C GLY A 29 9.07 -15.96 -2.98
N ARG A 30 8.09 -16.41 -3.78
CA ARG A 30 7.90 -16.04 -5.18
C ARG A 30 6.55 -15.31 -5.32
N VAL A 31 6.59 -13.99 -5.47
CA VAL A 31 5.37 -13.17 -5.61
C VAL A 31 4.84 -13.33 -7.05
N SER A 32 4.05 -14.37 -7.29
CA SER A 32 3.32 -14.55 -8.54
C SER A 32 1.82 -14.62 -8.25
N ALA A 33 1.16 -13.46 -8.23
CA ALA A 33 -0.30 -13.41 -8.19
C ALA A 33 -0.84 -13.68 -9.60
N LYS A 34 -1.61 -14.76 -9.79
CA LYS A 34 -2.40 -14.95 -11.01
C LYS A 34 -3.76 -14.28 -10.81
N LEU A 35 -3.92 -13.09 -11.36
CA LEU A 35 -5.20 -12.37 -11.42
C LEU A 35 -5.77 -12.52 -12.81
N GLY A 36 -6.87 -13.28 -12.96
CA GLY A 36 -7.66 -13.29 -14.19
C GLY A 36 -6.94 -13.70 -15.49
N GLY A 37 -5.81 -14.42 -15.41
CA GLY A 37 -5.06 -14.86 -16.59
C GLY A 37 -4.08 -13.84 -17.19
N GLU A 38 -3.92 -12.65 -16.60
CA GLU A 38 -2.84 -11.72 -16.94
C GLU A 38 -1.76 -11.75 -15.85
N GLU A 39 -0.53 -12.01 -16.27
CA GLU A 39 0.65 -12.09 -15.39
C GLU A 39 0.98 -10.71 -14.82
N VAL A 40 1.07 -10.60 -13.50
CA VAL A 40 1.44 -9.34 -12.83
C VAL A 40 2.89 -9.03 -13.16
N ASP A 41 3.09 -7.99 -13.96
CA ASP A 41 4.30 -7.82 -14.74
C ASP A 41 5.44 -7.06 -14.01
N TRP A 42 5.74 -7.50 -12.79
CA TRP A 42 6.84 -6.97 -11.99
C TRP A 42 8.21 -7.27 -12.60
N GLU A 43 8.36 -8.42 -13.25
CA GLU A 43 9.61 -8.81 -13.92
C GLU A 43 9.93 -7.89 -15.10
N ARG A 44 8.95 -7.48 -15.93
CA ARG A 44 9.21 -6.48 -16.99
C ARG A 44 9.59 -5.13 -16.41
N ILE A 45 8.94 -4.64 -15.35
CA ILE A 45 9.29 -3.35 -14.75
C ILE A 45 10.70 -3.37 -14.15
N SER A 46 11.07 -4.48 -13.50
CA SER A 46 12.44 -4.71 -13.03
C SER A 46 13.43 -4.67 -14.21
N GLY A 47 13.10 -5.34 -15.31
CA GLY A 47 13.86 -5.31 -16.56
C GLY A 47 14.08 -3.90 -17.12
N VAL A 48 13.01 -3.07 -17.17
CA VAL A 48 13.06 -1.68 -17.66
C VAL A 48 13.92 -0.79 -16.75
N THR A 49 13.87 -1.00 -15.44
CA THR A 49 14.72 -0.29 -14.47
C THR A 49 16.21 -0.62 -14.71
N ALA A 50 16.50 -1.89 -14.95
CA ALA A 50 17.85 -2.34 -15.26
C ALA A 50 18.36 -1.82 -16.62
N GLU A 51 17.50 -1.66 -17.62
CA GLU A 51 17.84 -1.03 -18.91
C GLU A 51 18.22 0.45 -18.75
N LEU A 52 17.43 1.22 -17.98
CA LEU A 52 17.73 2.61 -17.69
C LEU A 52 19.08 2.75 -16.96
N ALA A 53 19.34 1.88 -15.99
CA ALA A 53 20.61 1.82 -15.28
C ALA A 53 21.79 1.47 -16.19
N ARG A 54 21.63 0.49 -17.10
CA ARG A 54 22.66 0.13 -18.10
C ARG A 54 23.00 1.31 -19.01
N TRP A 55 21.99 2.04 -19.49
CA TRP A 55 22.21 3.21 -20.34
C TRP A 55 22.98 4.31 -19.60
N ARG A 56 22.61 4.60 -18.35
CA ARG A 56 23.29 5.60 -17.51
C ARG A 56 24.73 5.21 -17.17
N ALA A 57 24.96 3.96 -16.78
CA ALA A 57 26.28 3.45 -16.47
C ALA A 57 27.24 3.64 -17.65
N ARG A 58 26.77 3.36 -18.88
CA ARG A 58 27.52 3.62 -20.12
C ARG A 58 27.76 5.11 -20.35
N ALA A 59 26.73 5.95 -20.18
CA ALA A 59 26.83 7.39 -20.40
C ALA A 59 27.77 8.10 -19.42
N THR A 60 27.84 7.63 -18.17
CA THR A 60 28.68 8.21 -17.12
C THR A 60 29.99 7.45 -16.89
N ASN A 61 30.22 6.36 -17.63
CA ASN A 61 31.34 5.42 -17.43
C ASN A 61 31.49 4.97 -15.96
N ARG A 62 30.37 4.58 -15.34
CA ARG A 62 30.31 4.12 -13.95
C ARG A 62 29.98 2.64 -13.88
N ASP A 63 30.27 2.03 -12.73
CA ASP A 63 29.87 0.66 -12.44
C ASP A 63 28.34 0.50 -12.55
N PHE A 64 27.93 -0.59 -13.20
CA PHE A 64 26.52 -0.84 -13.49
C PHE A 64 25.69 -1.04 -12.22
N TRP A 65 26.19 -1.81 -11.26
CA TRP A 65 25.44 -2.13 -10.04
C TRP A 65 25.19 -0.91 -9.17
N THR A 66 26.20 -0.04 -9.06
CA THR A 66 26.08 1.25 -8.39
C THR A 66 24.99 2.11 -9.03
N VAL A 67 24.96 2.19 -10.36
CA VAL A 67 23.96 2.98 -11.08
C VAL A 67 22.57 2.34 -11.04
N LEU A 68 22.49 1.00 -10.95
CA LEU A 68 21.25 0.27 -10.77
C LEU A 68 20.61 0.63 -9.43
N GLU A 69 21.36 0.54 -8.35
CA GLU A 69 20.90 0.89 -7.00
C GLU A 69 20.45 2.36 -6.93
N GLU A 70 21.21 3.29 -7.51
CA GLU A 70 20.81 4.70 -7.61
C GLU A 70 19.53 4.89 -8.43
N THR A 71 19.35 4.14 -9.50
CA THR A 71 18.17 4.23 -10.36
C THR A 71 16.94 3.65 -9.66
N GLU A 72 17.09 2.50 -8.99
CA GLU A 72 16.05 1.90 -8.15
C GLU A 72 15.61 2.83 -7.03
N LEU A 73 16.57 3.49 -6.37
CA LEU A 73 16.29 4.47 -5.33
C LEU A 73 15.47 5.65 -5.88
N ARG A 74 15.86 6.20 -7.04
CA ARG A 74 15.12 7.28 -7.71
C ARG A 74 13.70 6.87 -8.09
N VAL A 75 13.54 5.68 -8.65
CA VAL A 75 12.21 5.12 -8.95
C VAL A 75 11.37 5.00 -7.67
N THR A 76 11.98 4.54 -6.57
CA THR A 76 11.30 4.41 -5.28
C THR A 76 10.85 5.77 -4.73
N VAL A 77 11.67 6.80 -4.85
CA VAL A 77 11.31 8.16 -4.44
C VAL A 77 10.13 8.70 -5.25
N GLU A 78 10.13 8.52 -6.58
CA GLU A 78 8.99 8.94 -7.41
C GLU A 78 7.74 8.13 -7.11
N LEU A 79 7.88 6.83 -6.84
CA LEU A 79 6.76 5.98 -6.44
C LEU A 79 6.14 6.48 -5.13
N ALA A 80 6.96 6.81 -4.13
CA ALA A 80 6.49 7.37 -2.86
C ALA A 80 5.70 8.66 -3.06
N ARG A 81 6.17 9.58 -3.92
CA ARG A 81 5.43 10.81 -4.25
C ARG A 81 4.11 10.55 -4.97
N ILE A 82 4.07 9.55 -5.84
CA ILE A 82 2.83 9.16 -6.55
C ILE A 82 1.81 8.58 -5.56
N LEU A 83 2.27 7.82 -4.57
CA LEU A 83 1.40 7.17 -3.60
C LEU A 83 1.06 8.05 -2.39
N GLU A 84 1.84 9.10 -2.12
CA GLU A 84 1.61 10.03 -1.00
C GLU A 84 0.16 10.56 -0.93
N PRO A 85 -0.50 10.97 -2.04
CA PRO A 85 -1.89 11.39 -2.00
C PRO A 85 -2.89 10.25 -1.79
N THR A 86 -2.51 9.01 -2.17
CA THR A 86 -3.35 7.81 -2.06
C THR A 86 -3.40 7.22 -0.65
N LEU A 87 -2.50 7.65 0.24
CA LEU A 87 -2.62 7.45 1.68
C LEU A 87 -3.77 8.26 2.33
N ASP A 88 -4.55 8.97 1.50
CA ASP A 88 -5.86 9.63 1.67
C ASP A 88 -6.05 10.49 2.95
N PRO A 89 -6.42 11.78 2.82
CA PRO A 89 -6.77 12.64 3.96
C PRO A 89 -7.80 12.04 4.93
N VAL A 90 -8.66 11.13 4.46
CA VAL A 90 -9.62 10.39 5.30
C VAL A 90 -8.89 9.51 6.32
N LEU A 91 -7.78 8.88 5.94
CA LEU A 91 -6.95 8.10 6.86
C LEU A 91 -6.02 8.99 7.70
N LYS A 92 -5.69 10.21 7.24
CA LYS A 92 -4.83 11.16 7.96
C LYS A 92 -5.32 11.49 9.39
N GLY A 93 -6.62 11.37 9.64
CA GLY A 93 -7.22 11.57 10.97
C GLY A 93 -7.37 10.30 11.82
N LEU A 94 -7.04 9.14 11.28
CA LEU A 94 -7.22 7.86 11.97
C LEU A 94 -5.91 7.41 12.60
N ARG A 95 -5.96 7.05 13.89
CA ARG A 95 -4.79 6.50 14.58
C ARG A 95 -4.52 5.10 14.07
N GLU A 96 -3.26 4.81 13.76
CA GLU A 96 -2.79 3.44 13.54
C GLU A 96 -2.98 2.65 14.82
N ALA A 97 -3.51 1.44 14.68
CA ALA A 97 -3.62 0.49 15.76
C ALA A 97 -3.35 -0.90 15.18
N VAL A 98 -2.80 -1.77 16.02
CA VAL A 98 -2.64 -3.19 15.72
C VAL A 98 -3.45 -3.94 16.77
N VAL A 99 -4.02 -5.08 16.39
CA VAL A 99 -4.63 -6.00 17.35
C VAL A 99 -3.47 -6.74 18.04
N GLU A 100 -3.31 -6.52 19.35
CA GLU A 100 -2.28 -7.16 20.17
C GLU A 100 -2.74 -8.54 20.64
N GLU A 101 -1.81 -9.47 20.88
CA GLU A 101 -2.10 -10.85 21.34
C GLU A 101 -2.90 -10.91 22.67
N GLU A 102 -2.84 -9.85 23.48
CA GLU A 102 -3.52 -9.75 24.77
C GLU A 102 -4.93 -9.10 24.67
N GLU A 103 -5.27 -8.50 23.53
CA GLU A 103 -6.63 -8.06 23.23
C GLU A 103 -7.37 -9.20 22.53
N GLU A 104 -8.44 -9.74 23.12
CA GLU A 104 -9.41 -10.54 22.36
C GLU A 104 -9.86 -9.70 21.17
N GLY A 105 -9.46 -10.10 19.95
CA GLY A 105 -9.71 -9.39 18.72
C GLY A 105 -11.15 -8.89 18.64
N GLY A 106 -11.33 -7.58 18.61
CA GLY A 106 -12.66 -6.99 18.57
C GLY A 106 -13.37 -7.31 17.25
N LEU A 107 -14.69 -7.33 17.24
CA LEU A 107 -15.46 -7.38 16.00
C LEU A 107 -15.39 -6.03 15.27
N CYS A 108 -15.11 -6.05 13.98
CA CYS A 108 -15.19 -4.87 13.14
C CYS A 108 -16.66 -4.45 12.99
N GLY A 109 -17.04 -3.29 13.52
CA GLY A 109 -18.42 -2.79 13.49
C GLY A 109 -18.98 -2.44 12.09
N VAL A 110 -18.22 -2.69 11.02
CA VAL A 110 -18.61 -2.45 9.62
C VAL A 110 -18.88 -3.76 8.89
N CYS A 111 -17.92 -4.69 8.86
CA CYS A 111 -18.09 -6.00 8.20
C CYS A 111 -18.63 -7.09 9.13
N GLN A 112 -18.63 -6.86 10.45
CA GLN A 112 -19.04 -7.82 11.49
C GLN A 112 -18.14 -9.06 11.57
N GLU A 113 -16.94 -9.01 11.00
CA GLU A 113 -15.90 -10.04 11.11
C GLU A 113 -14.95 -9.73 12.27
N GLU A 114 -14.31 -10.75 12.83
CA GLU A 114 -13.28 -10.61 13.85
C GLU A 114 -12.06 -9.90 13.27
N MET A 115 -11.45 -9.00 14.05
CA MET A 115 -10.16 -8.41 13.72
C MET A 115 -9.08 -9.29 14.33
N GLU A 116 -8.28 -9.94 13.50
CA GLU A 116 -7.25 -10.89 13.94
C GLU A 116 -5.96 -10.20 14.38
N VAL A 117 -5.19 -10.87 15.23
CA VAL A 117 -3.87 -10.40 15.68
C VAL A 117 -2.97 -10.17 14.49
N GLY A 118 -2.35 -8.99 14.43
CA GLY A 118 -1.46 -8.60 13.33
C GLY A 118 -2.17 -8.02 12.10
N GLU A 119 -3.50 -7.91 12.09
CA GLU A 119 -4.21 -7.16 11.05
C GLU A 119 -4.04 -5.64 11.23
N ASP A 120 -3.93 -4.93 10.10
CA ASP A 120 -3.89 -3.47 10.08
C ASP A 120 -5.30 -2.90 10.38
N VAL A 121 -5.42 -2.25 11.52
CA VAL A 121 -6.66 -1.60 11.95
C VAL A 121 -6.44 -0.10 12.17
N ARG A 122 -7.54 0.65 12.09
CA ARG A 122 -7.55 2.10 12.30
C ARG A 122 -8.53 2.44 13.40
N ALA A 123 -8.06 3.24 14.36
CA ALA A 123 -8.86 3.73 15.46
C ALA A 123 -9.35 5.16 15.19
N MET A 124 -10.66 5.37 15.32
CA MET A 124 -11.26 6.71 15.32
C MET A 124 -10.84 7.51 16.57
N GLY A 125 -11.07 8.84 16.58
CA GLY A 125 -10.84 9.68 17.76
C GLY A 125 -11.52 9.16 19.04
N CYS A 126 -12.72 8.60 18.89
CA CYS A 126 -13.50 7.91 19.92
C CYS A 126 -12.98 6.51 20.36
N ARG A 127 -11.82 6.06 19.85
CA ARG A 127 -11.13 4.80 20.16
C ARG A 127 -11.74 3.50 19.60
N HIS A 128 -12.86 3.56 18.89
CA HIS A 128 -13.36 2.39 18.16
C HIS A 128 -12.41 2.01 17.00
N LYS A 129 -12.07 0.72 16.92
CA LYS A 129 -11.19 0.11 15.92
C LYS A 129 -12.00 -0.56 14.81
N PHE A 130 -11.44 -0.56 13.60
CA PHE A 130 -12.00 -1.16 12.39
C PHE A 130 -10.87 -1.56 11.46
N HIS A 131 -11.06 -2.54 10.58
CA HIS A 131 -10.14 -2.76 9.46
C HIS A 131 -9.95 -1.48 8.66
N VAL A 132 -8.70 -1.20 8.23
CA VAL A 132 -8.35 0.01 7.47
C VAL A 132 -9.32 0.24 6.31
N PHE A 133 -9.58 -0.79 5.51
CA PHE A 133 -10.43 -0.69 4.33
C PHE A 133 -11.91 -0.48 4.67
N CYS A 134 -12.39 -1.08 5.76
CA CYS A 134 -13.76 -0.96 6.24
C CYS A 134 -14.09 0.47 6.68
N ILE A 135 -13.22 1.06 7.51
CA ILE A 135 -13.44 2.44 7.96
C ILE A 135 -13.16 3.46 6.86
N TYR A 136 -12.20 3.18 5.98
CA TYR A 136 -11.94 3.99 4.80
C TYR A 136 -13.20 4.15 3.93
N LYS A 137 -13.84 3.02 3.57
CA LYS A 137 -15.08 3.02 2.78
C LYS A 137 -16.20 3.78 3.49
N TRP A 138 -16.35 3.57 4.80
CA TRP A 138 -17.39 4.23 5.57
C TRP A 138 -17.21 5.76 5.60
N LEU A 139 -15.99 6.23 5.90
CA LEU A 139 -15.69 7.65 6.04
C LEU A 139 -15.74 8.43 4.73
N LYS A 140 -15.58 7.76 3.58
CA LYS A 140 -15.87 8.38 2.27
C LYS A 140 -17.31 8.86 2.12
N HIS A 141 -18.26 8.22 2.80
CA HIS A 141 -19.67 8.56 2.71
C HIS A 141 -20.19 9.30 3.94
N LYS A 142 -19.69 8.93 5.13
CA LYS A 142 -20.15 9.46 6.40
C LYS A 142 -18.95 9.69 7.30
N ASN A 143 -18.62 10.95 7.56
CA ASN A 143 -17.50 11.31 8.42
C ASN A 143 -17.83 11.17 9.93
N VAL A 144 -18.39 10.02 10.32
CA VAL A 144 -18.79 9.70 11.70
C VAL A 144 -18.47 8.24 12.02
N CYS A 145 -18.17 7.94 13.28
CA CYS A 145 -17.94 6.57 13.73
C CYS A 145 -19.18 5.68 13.49
N PRO A 146 -19.05 4.47 12.90
CA PRO A 146 -20.15 3.51 12.74
C PRO A 146 -20.84 3.11 14.05
N LEU A 147 -20.07 3.04 15.15
CA LEU A 147 -20.54 2.53 16.43
C LEU A 147 -21.18 3.61 17.31
N CYS A 148 -20.55 4.79 17.42
CA CYS A 148 -21.00 5.84 18.34
C CYS A 148 -21.35 7.17 17.68
N ARG A 149 -21.25 7.28 16.34
CA ARG A 149 -21.56 8.48 15.55
C ARG A 149 -20.72 9.72 15.88
N TYR A 150 -19.63 9.57 16.61
CA TYR A 150 -18.65 10.63 16.86
C TYR A 150 -18.05 11.13 15.54
N SER A 151 -18.06 12.45 15.31
CA SER A 151 -17.65 13.12 14.06
C SER A 151 -16.19 13.58 14.01
N GLY A 152 -15.37 13.22 15.00
CA GLY A 152 -13.94 13.55 15.01
C GLY A 152 -13.08 12.45 14.40
N VAL A 153 -12.63 12.68 13.17
CA VAL A 153 -11.34 12.16 12.67
C VAL A 153 -10.18 12.96 13.27
N THR A 154 -10.43 13.93 14.14
CA THR A 154 -9.41 14.73 14.80
C THR A 154 -9.89 15.07 16.20
N ASP A 155 -9.15 14.62 17.22
CA ASP A 155 -8.97 15.44 18.41
C ASP A 155 -7.47 15.80 18.44
N GLN A 156 -7.22 17.07 18.75
CA GLN A 156 -5.98 17.87 18.67
C GLN A 156 -4.66 17.14 18.92
#